data_AF-A0AB39PRF4-F1
#
_entry.id   AF-A0AB39PRF4-F1
#
_cell.length_a   1.000
_cell.length_b   1.000
_cell.length_c   1.000
_cell.angle_alpha   90.00
_cell.angle_beta   90.00
_cell.angle_gamma   90.00
#
_symmetry.space_group_name_H-M   'P 1'
#
loop_
_entity.id
_entity.type
_entity.pdbx_description
1 polymer ?
#
loop_
_entity_poly.entity_id
_entity_poly.type
_entity_poly.pdbx_seq_one_letter_code
_entity_poly.pdbx_strand_id
1 'polypeptide(L)'
;MELPATTTEHVHADVTPPAGVDITGTPPKLAILPVHNRDNPTAEDWKTGEWVNGTTARLLIGPDGGAVTLTPGDYRVYVSVDPPGSENIVRMSGYLGIT
;
A
#
# COMPACT_ATOMS: atom_id res chain seq x y z
N MET A 1 6.34 10.86 -0.30
CA MET A 1 6.92 10.55 -1.63
C MET A 1 6.21 11.41 -2.65
N GLU A 2 6.89 11.86 -3.70
CA GLU A 2 6.27 12.62 -4.81
C GLU A 2 6.55 11.90 -6.14
N LEU A 3 5.53 11.71 -6.97
CA LEU A 3 5.62 11.02 -8.25
C LEU A 3 4.88 11.81 -9.34
N PRO A 4 5.47 11.99 -10.53
CA PRO A 4 4.72 12.53 -11.66
C PRO A 4 3.59 11.59 -12.08
N ALA A 5 2.42 12.12 -12.44
CA ALA A 5 1.25 11.33 -12.85
C ALA A 5 1.49 10.46 -14.10
N THR A 6 2.52 10.78 -14.88
CA THR A 6 2.93 10.04 -16.08
C THR A 6 3.90 8.90 -15.78
N THR A 7 4.31 8.71 -14.52
CA THR A 7 5.31 7.71 -14.14
C THR A 7 4.63 6.46 -13.61
N THR A 8 5.25 5.31 -13.90
CA THR A 8 4.90 4.05 -13.28
C THR A 8 6.01 3.64 -12.31
N GLU A 9 5.71 3.63 -11.01
CA GLU A 9 6.69 3.41 -9.94
C GLU A 9 6.13 2.58 -8.78
N HIS A 10 7.01 1.93 -8.04
CA HIS A 10 6.63 1.18 -6.85
C HIS A 10 6.48 2.11 -5.64
N VAL A 11 5.28 2.12 -5.06
CA VAL A 11 5.05 2.68 -3.74
C VAL A 11 5.44 1.64 -2.69
N HIS A 12 6.28 2.03 -1.74
CA HIS A 12 6.73 1.17 -0.65
C HIS A 12 6.05 1.54 0.67
N ALA A 13 5.74 0.51 1.46
CA ALA A 13 5.17 0.61 2.79
C ALA A 13 5.91 -0.36 3.72
N ASP A 14 6.66 0.19 4.68
CA ASP A 14 7.37 -0.62 5.66
C ASP A 14 6.40 -1.18 6.71
N VAL A 15 6.57 -2.47 7.02
CA VAL A 15 5.77 -3.21 7.99
C VAL A 15 6.68 -3.78 9.07
N THR A 16 6.39 -3.44 10.31
CA THR A 16 7.04 -4.07 11.48
C THR A 16 6.19 -5.25 11.94
N PRO A 17 6.61 -6.50 11.72
CA PRO A 17 5.89 -7.67 12.21
C PRO A 17 5.97 -7.75 13.75
N PRO A 18 4.96 -8.35 14.41
CA PRO A 18 5.10 -8.80 15.78
C PRO A 18 6.27 -9.78 15.93
N ALA A 19 6.89 -9.81 17.10
CA ALA A 19 8.04 -10.68 17.34
C ALA A 19 7.69 -12.16 17.10
N GLY A 20 8.48 -12.83 16.26
CA GLY A 20 8.30 -14.25 15.93
C GLY A 20 7.18 -14.56 14.94
N VAL A 21 6.51 -13.54 14.37
CA VAL A 21 5.45 -13.73 13.37
C VAL A 21 6.02 -13.55 11.97
N ASP A 22 5.86 -14.59 11.14
CA ASP A 22 6.10 -14.49 9.70
C ASP A 22 4.86 -13.88 9.02
N ILE A 23 5.03 -12.69 8.46
CA ILE A 23 3.99 -11.94 7.75
C ILE A 23 4.00 -12.21 6.23
N THR A 24 4.96 -12.98 5.73
CA THR A 24 5.19 -13.16 4.29
C THR A 24 4.37 -14.31 3.68
N GLY A 25 3.71 -15.11 4.52
CA GLY A 25 2.87 -16.24 4.09
C GLY A 25 1.64 -15.84 3.27
N THR A 26 1.23 -14.58 3.31
CA THR A 26 0.18 -13.99 2.46
C THR A 26 0.69 -12.75 1.73
N PRO A 27 0.28 -12.50 0.48
CA PRO A 27 0.61 -11.26 -0.21
C PRO A 27 0.10 -10.04 0.57
N PRO A 28 0.88 -8.95 0.66
CA PRO A 28 0.40 -7.73 1.31
C PRO A 28 -0.67 -7.07 0.45
N LYS A 29 -1.50 -6.24 1.07
CA LYS A 29 -2.45 -5.38 0.36
C LYS A 29 -2.14 -3.93 0.65
N LEU A 30 -2.23 -3.09 -0.37
CA LEU A 30 -2.11 -1.64 -0.23
C LEU A 30 -3.38 -0.96 -0.73
N ALA A 31 -3.79 0.10 -0.05
CA ALA A 31 -4.86 0.98 -0.48
C ALA A 31 -4.33 2.41 -0.53
N ILE A 32 -4.66 3.14 -1.59
CA ILE A 32 -4.19 4.51 -1.80
C ILE A 32 -5.42 5.39 -1.98
N LEU A 33 -5.69 6.22 -0.97
CA LEU A 33 -6.92 7.02 -0.90
C LEU A 33 -6.58 8.51 -0.88
N PRO A 34 -7.36 9.37 -1.57
CA PRO A 34 -7.15 10.81 -1.50
C PRO A 34 -7.19 11.33 -0.06
N VAL A 35 -6.35 12.31 0.28
CA VAL A 35 -6.31 12.87 1.65
C VAL A 35 -7.65 13.43 2.10
N HIS A 36 -8.49 13.89 1.17
CA HIS A 36 -9.82 14.43 1.46
C HIS A 36 -10.86 13.35 1.82
N ASN A 37 -10.64 12.08 1.43
CA ASN A 37 -11.52 10.96 1.83
C ASN A 37 -11.21 10.54 3.27
N ARG A 38 -11.89 11.11 4.26
CA ARG A 38 -11.66 10.87 5.69
C ARG A 38 -11.97 9.46 6.18
N ASP A 39 -12.60 8.62 5.37
CA ASP A 39 -12.97 7.26 5.75
C ASP A 39 -11.78 6.29 5.74
N ASN A 40 -11.99 5.11 6.31
CA ASN A 40 -11.03 4.00 6.23
C ASN A 40 -11.18 3.25 4.89
N PRO A 41 -10.13 2.56 4.41
CA PRO A 41 -10.22 1.75 3.21
C PRO A 41 -11.35 0.71 3.30
N THR A 42 -12.14 0.61 2.24
CA THR A 42 -13.15 -0.44 2.04
C THR A 42 -12.55 -1.64 1.34
N ALA A 43 -13.32 -2.71 1.18
CA ALA A 43 -12.85 -3.94 0.54
C ALA A 43 -12.33 -3.74 -0.90
N GLU A 44 -12.89 -2.77 -1.63
CA GLU A 44 -12.57 -2.53 -3.05
C GLU A 44 -11.29 -1.70 -3.25
N ASP A 45 -10.90 -0.95 -2.23
CA ASP A 45 -9.72 -0.08 -2.26
C ASP A 45 -8.40 -0.87 -2.22
N TRP A 46 -8.45 -2.08 -1.67
CA TRP A 46 -7.26 -2.91 -1.48
C TRP A 46 -6.78 -3.54 -2.80
N LYS A 47 -5.53 -3.28 -3.14
CA LYS A 47 -4.80 -3.93 -4.24
C LYS A 47 -3.73 -4.85 -3.69
N THR A 48 -3.60 -6.02 -4.31
CA THR A 48 -2.56 -6.99 -3.96
C THR A 48 -1.20 -6.45 -4.37
N GLY A 49 -0.27 -6.37 -3.42
CA GLY A 49 1.11 -6.00 -3.64
C GLY A 49 2.06 -7.19 -3.51
N GLU A 50 3.34 -6.87 -3.33
CA GLU A 50 4.41 -7.84 -3.19
C GLU A 50 5.27 -7.53 -1.96
N TRP A 51 5.86 -8.57 -1.38
CA TRP A 51 6.87 -8.40 -0.34
C TRP A 51 8.26 -8.18 -0.93
N VAL A 52 9.00 -7.27 -0.32
CA VAL A 52 10.42 -7.04 -0.54
C VAL A 52 11.14 -7.22 0.79
N ASN A 53 12.21 -8.00 0.79
CA ASN A 53 13.06 -8.25 1.96
C ASN A 53 12.30 -8.75 3.20
N GLY A 54 11.09 -9.28 3.04
CA GLY A 54 10.24 -9.82 4.10
C GLY A 54 9.55 -8.80 5.02
N THR A 55 9.81 -7.50 4.86
CA THR A 55 9.25 -6.46 5.75
C THR A 55 8.74 -5.22 5.01
N THR A 56 8.97 -5.10 3.70
CA THR A 56 8.50 -3.95 2.93
C THR A 56 7.46 -4.43 1.93
N ALA A 57 6.23 -3.95 2.07
CA ALA A 57 5.19 -4.17 1.07
C ALA A 57 5.37 -3.16 -0.07
N ARG A 58 5.17 -3.58 -1.31
CA ARG A 58 5.18 -2.67 -2.46
C ARG A 58 3.99 -2.87 -3.37
N LEU A 59 3.58 -1.79 -4.03
CA LEU A 59 2.57 -1.81 -5.10
C LEU A 59 3.08 -0.99 -6.28
N LEU A 60 3.07 -1.57 -7.48
CA LEU A 60 3.31 -0.81 -8.71
C LEU A 60 2.08 0.05 -9.02
N ILE A 61 2.26 1.36 -9.18
CA ILE A 61 1.20 2.29 -9.54
C ILE A 61 1.62 3.08 -10.77
N GLY A 62 0.65 3.63 -11.49
CA GLY A 62 0.88 4.46 -12.67
C GLY A 62 0.19 3.92 -13.94
N PRO A 63 0.21 4.72 -15.02
CA PRO A 63 -0.58 4.46 -16.22
C PRO A 63 -0.11 3.23 -17.04
N ASP A 64 1.13 2.79 -16.87
CA ASP A 64 1.74 1.76 -17.72
C ASP A 64 1.78 0.40 -17.02
N GLY A 65 0.60 -0.17 -16.77
CA GLY A 65 0.46 -1.50 -16.16
C GLY A 65 0.56 -1.52 -14.63
N GLY A 66 0.51 -0.36 -13.98
CA GLY A 66 0.30 -0.27 -12.53
C GLY A 66 -1.06 -0.81 -12.11
N ALA A 67 -1.18 -1.23 -10.85
CA ALA A 67 -2.43 -1.73 -10.29
C ALA A 67 -3.49 -0.63 -10.12
N VAL A 68 -3.05 0.63 -10.08
CA VAL A 68 -3.90 1.81 -10.03
C VAL A 68 -3.22 2.98 -10.74
N THR A 69 -4.00 3.76 -11.47
CA THR A 69 -3.59 5.05 -12.04
C THR A 69 -4.20 6.16 -11.21
N LEU A 70 -3.35 7.04 -10.66
CA LEU A 70 -3.77 8.14 -9.81
C LEU A 70 -3.72 9.45 -10.59
N THR A 71 -4.72 10.31 -10.38
CA THR A 71 -4.70 11.69 -10.86
C THR A 71 -3.77 12.54 -9.98
N PRO A 72 -3.33 13.71 -10.44
CA PRO A 72 -2.62 14.66 -9.59
C PRO A 72 -3.38 14.96 -8.29
N GLY A 73 -2.66 14.97 -7.16
CA GLY A 73 -3.21 15.20 -5.82
C GLY A 73 -2.46 14.48 -4.71
N ASP A 74 -2.89 14.70 -3.47
CA ASP A 74 -2.32 14.09 -2.28
C ASP A 74 -3.11 12.85 -1.83
N TYR A 75 -2.38 11.81 -1.47
CA TYR A 75 -2.93 10.51 -1.09
C TYR A 75 -2.34 10.00 0.23
N ARG A 76 -3.14 9.21 0.95
CA ARG A 76 -2.74 8.36 2.06
C ARG A 76 -2.51 6.95 1.55
N VAL A 77 -1.39 6.36 1.94
CA VAL A 77 -1.06 4.97 1.68
C VAL A 77 -1.37 4.17 2.94
N TYR A 78 -2.15 3.11 2.76
CA TYR A 78 -2.47 2.12 3.77
C TYR A 78 -1.86 0.79 3.38
N VAL A 79 -1.48 0.00 4.39
CA VAL A 79 -1.04 -1.38 4.25
C VAL A 79 -1.91 -2.29 5.10
N SER A 80 -2.28 -3.43 4.53
CA SER A 80 -2.99 -4.51 5.20
C SER A 80 -2.24 -5.82 5.03
N VAL A 81 -2.12 -6.57 6.13
CA VAL A 81 -1.42 -7.85 6.18
C VAL A 81 -2.23 -8.82 7.01
N ASP A 82 -2.38 -10.05 6.50
CA ASP A 82 -3.14 -11.13 7.14
C ASP A 82 -2.19 -12.28 7.53
N PRO A 83 -1.45 -12.15 8.65
CA PRO A 83 -0.57 -13.19 9.13
C PRO A 83 -1.35 -14.39 9.67
N PRO A 84 -0.91 -15.63 9.40
CA PRO A 84 -1.62 -16.82 9.85
C PRO A 84 -1.75 -16.87 11.37
N GLY A 85 -2.98 -17.00 11.86
CA GLY A 85 -3.29 -17.16 13.28
C GLY A 85 -3.18 -15.88 14.12
N SER A 86 -3.16 -14.70 13.50
CA SER A 86 -3.07 -13.40 14.16
C SER A 86 -4.10 -12.40 13.62
N GLU A 87 -4.26 -11.27 14.31
CA GLU A 87 -5.18 -10.20 13.89
C GLU A 87 -4.66 -9.51 12.62
N ASN A 88 -5.58 -9.16 11.71
CA ASN A 88 -5.29 -8.39 10.51
C ASN A 88 -4.65 -7.05 10.86
N ILE A 89 -3.44 -6.82 10.37
CA ILE A 89 -2.72 -5.57 10.60
C ILE A 89 -3.14 -4.58 9.52
N VAL A 90 -3.92 -3.55 9.88
CA VAL A 90 -4.24 -2.43 8.99
C VAL A 90 -3.63 -1.15 9.54
N ARG A 91 -2.77 -0.49 8.75
CA ARG A 91 -2.07 0.73 9.19
C ARG A 91 -1.92 1.74 8.05
N MET A 92 -1.97 3.02 8.40
CA MET A 92 -1.52 4.09 7.51
C MET A 92 0.01 4.10 7.50
N SER A 93 0.60 3.99 6.31
CA SER A 93 2.05 3.86 6.12
C SER A 93 2.72 5.19 5.74
N GLY A 94 2.00 6.09 5.07
CA GLY A 94 2.54 7.40 4.72
C GLY A 94 1.72 8.18 3.69
N TYR A 95 2.30 9.27 3.21
CA TYR A 95 1.70 10.16 2.22
C TYR A 95 2.41 10.08 0.87
N LEU A 96 1.62 10.18 -0.20
CA LEU A 96 2.04 10.17 -1.59
C LEU A 96 1.44 11.39 -2.31
N GLY A 97 2.28 12.24 -2.87
CA GLY A 97 1.88 13.31 -3.78
C GLY A 97 2.03 12.86 -5.23
N ILE A 98 1.00 13.08 -6.03
CA ILE A 98 1.03 12.89 -7.49
C ILE A 98 1.01 14.28 -8.16
N THR A 99 1.99 14.57 -9.00
CA THR A 99 2.17 15.89 -9.67
C THR A 99 2.00 15.85 -11.18
#